data_AF-A0A6A6IGV3-F1
#
_entry.id   AF-A0A6A6IGV3-F1
#
_cell.length_a   1.000
_cell.length_b   1.000
_cell.length_c   1.000
_cell.angle_alpha   90.00
_cell.angle_beta   90.00
_cell.angle_gamma   90.00
#
_symmetry.space_group_name_H-M   'P 1'
#
loop_
_entity.id
_entity.type
_entity.pdbx_description
1 polymer ?
#
loop_
_entity_poly.entity_id
_entity_poly.type
_entity_poly.pdbx_seq_one_letter_code
_entity_poly.pdbx_strand_id
1 'polypeptide(L)'
;MLGLLGFILLAGCASAQKHHLYVGLTGGAYVHALEFDDAARTIYEMGIIPAAGASPSLALDNSKKFLFASDPTSGKLTRYAVQEDYSLKNEGSAEIPASCNTTKFTSLHLSPASHNPSQIFGAASTGVCSTLFSTSVTGFHTLRSKEFAGDIRSLAWSPNGRQLHALDSRSSSSAMTSIFNFYIAEDPNLESLNHTDTLANVTNAEQIIAHPTGNMFYIVTKDTNELVTVPLVDAAADNADAATAALARYKLLPSSIDASLYTTSSLTISSSNSFLWTLSQSGDQAIITVFSLDPATGAVISSVVRAAWQGLGGIGWGQLSPAPFKGSDVIAVSNSPMGMVAFLGLDQGTVPAGAQGTVQVEADDFLIDVEMLNVQSEAAAAPKLKSFGRIDLGLDDLGQGVWVD
;
A
#
# COMPACT_ATOMS: atom_id res chain seq x y z
N MET A 1 13.48 -45.53 -45.45
CA MET A 1 12.94 -44.18 -45.19
C MET A 1 13.06 -43.93 -43.68
N LEU A 2 14.13 -43.26 -43.26
CA LEU A 2 14.32 -42.83 -41.88
C LEU A 2 13.61 -41.47 -41.69
N GLY A 3 12.65 -41.41 -40.78
CA GLY A 3 12.02 -40.17 -40.34
C GLY A 3 12.78 -39.60 -39.15
N LEU A 4 13.37 -38.42 -39.31
CA LEU A 4 13.98 -37.64 -38.23
C LEU A 4 12.95 -36.61 -37.78
N LEU A 5 12.35 -36.82 -36.60
CA LEU A 5 11.49 -35.84 -35.94
C LEU A 5 12.39 -34.88 -35.15
N GLY A 6 12.48 -33.62 -35.59
CA GLY A 6 13.19 -32.56 -34.87
C GLY A 6 12.30 -31.97 -33.78
N PHE A 7 12.65 -32.21 -32.52
CA PHE A 7 12.11 -31.48 -31.37
C PHE A 7 12.79 -30.11 -31.28
N ILE A 8 12.07 -29.03 -31.61
CA ILE A 8 12.50 -27.66 -31.33
C ILE A 8 12.08 -27.34 -29.89
N LEU A 9 13.05 -27.40 -28.97
CA LEU A 9 12.91 -26.85 -27.62
C LEU A 9 12.96 -25.33 -27.71
N LEU A 10 11.79 -24.70 -27.67
CA LEU A 10 11.66 -23.28 -27.34
C LEU A 10 11.98 -23.11 -25.85
N ALA A 11 13.26 -23.01 -25.52
CA ALA A 11 13.67 -22.47 -24.24
C ALA A 11 13.27 -20.99 -24.23
N GLY A 12 12.14 -20.68 -23.59
CA GLY A 12 11.76 -19.30 -23.31
C GLY A 12 12.85 -18.69 -22.44
N CYS A 13 13.63 -17.75 -22.99
CA CYS A 13 14.50 -16.91 -22.19
C CYS A 13 13.61 -16.09 -21.25
N ALA A 14 13.48 -16.53 -20.00
CA ALA A 14 13.07 -15.64 -18.93
C ALA A 14 14.15 -14.55 -18.86
N SER A 15 13.87 -13.38 -19.44
CA SER A 15 14.74 -12.22 -19.29
C SER A 15 14.67 -11.84 -17.81
N ALA A 16 15.81 -11.87 -17.12
CA ALA A 16 15.95 -11.19 -15.84
C ALA A 16 15.46 -9.76 -16.02
N GLN A 17 14.52 -9.32 -15.19
CA GLN A 17 13.99 -7.97 -15.24
C GLN A 17 14.48 -7.24 -14.00
N LYS A 18 15.19 -6.15 -14.25
CA LYS A 18 15.56 -5.18 -13.21
C LYS A 18 14.37 -4.25 -13.01
N HIS A 19 14.06 -4.00 -11.76
CA HIS A 19 12.95 -3.17 -11.32
C HIS A 19 13.46 -2.09 -10.38
N HIS A 20 12.80 -0.95 -10.31
CA HIS A 20 13.26 0.22 -9.60
C HIS A 20 12.21 0.75 -8.63
N LEU A 21 12.66 1.05 -7.41
CA LEU A 21 11.82 1.53 -6.33
C LEU A 21 12.44 2.79 -5.73
N TYR A 22 11.65 3.86 -5.60
CA TYR A 22 12.03 5.01 -4.77
C TYR A 22 11.42 4.86 -3.37
N VAL A 23 12.19 5.16 -2.33
CA VAL A 23 11.73 5.11 -0.94
C VAL A 23 11.98 6.46 -0.28
N GLY A 24 10.90 7.09 0.18
CA GLY A 24 10.98 8.35 0.92
C GLY A 24 11.22 8.13 2.40
N LEU A 25 11.30 9.21 3.17
CA LEU A 25 11.50 9.17 4.62
C LEU A 25 10.45 9.98 5.35
N THR A 26 9.95 9.48 6.48
CA THR A 26 9.11 10.25 7.40
C THR A 26 9.90 11.33 8.16
N GLY A 27 11.22 11.16 8.31
CA GLY A 27 12.15 12.17 8.81
C GLY A 27 13.45 12.17 8.00
N GLY A 28 14.01 13.35 7.72
CA GLY A 28 15.23 13.49 6.92
C GLY A 28 15.02 14.31 5.65
N ALA A 29 16.00 14.31 4.76
CA ALA A 29 16.02 15.17 3.57
C ALA A 29 16.60 14.44 2.34
N TYR A 30 16.21 13.18 2.16
CA TYR A 30 16.61 12.38 1.00
C TYR A 30 15.52 11.38 0.60
N VAL A 31 15.68 10.84 -0.60
CA VAL A 31 14.92 9.73 -1.19
C VAL A 31 15.95 8.69 -1.65
N HIS A 32 15.76 7.43 -1.28
CA HIS A 32 16.59 6.33 -1.77
C HIS A 32 16.08 5.84 -3.11
N ALA A 33 17.00 5.56 -4.04
CA ALA A 33 16.70 4.85 -5.28
C ALA A 33 17.27 3.44 -5.21
N LEU A 34 16.42 2.44 -5.36
CA LEU A 34 16.76 1.03 -5.24
C LEU A 34 16.53 0.32 -6.59
N GLU A 35 17.39 -0.66 -6.89
CA GLU A 35 17.22 -1.61 -7.99
C GLU A 35 16.97 -3.01 -7.39
N PHE A 36 15.95 -3.69 -7.88
CA PHE A 36 15.62 -5.08 -7.56
C PHE A 36 15.80 -5.94 -8.81
N ASP A 37 16.70 -6.91 -8.76
CA ASP A 37 16.88 -7.93 -9.81
C ASP A 37 16.05 -9.17 -9.42
N ASP A 38 14.94 -9.39 -10.13
CA ASP A 38 14.00 -10.45 -9.78
C ASP A 38 14.54 -11.87 -10.00
N ALA A 39 15.45 -12.02 -10.96
CA ALA A 39 16.07 -13.30 -11.31
C ALA A 39 17.21 -13.62 -10.35
N ALA A 40 18.04 -12.64 -10.02
CA ALA A 40 19.12 -12.80 -9.06
C ALA A 40 18.63 -12.79 -7.61
N ARG A 41 17.42 -12.25 -7.35
CA ARG A 41 16.86 -12.00 -6.02
C ARG A 41 17.79 -11.15 -5.17
N THR A 42 18.27 -10.06 -5.77
CA THR A 42 19.20 -9.14 -5.14
C THR A 42 18.68 -7.71 -5.25
N ILE A 43 19.06 -6.90 -4.26
CA ILE A 43 18.65 -5.51 -4.15
C ILE A 43 19.91 -4.68 -3.98
N TYR A 44 19.96 -3.54 -4.67
CA TYR A 44 21.06 -2.60 -4.59
C TYR A 44 20.52 -1.19 -4.40
N GLU A 45 21.17 -0.41 -3.54
CA GLU A 45 20.96 1.03 -3.52
C GLU A 45 21.73 1.66 -4.68
N MET A 46 20.99 2.23 -5.63
CA MET A 46 21.58 2.95 -6.76
C MET A 46 22.09 4.34 -6.35
N GLY A 47 21.46 4.95 -5.36
CA GLY A 47 21.90 6.22 -4.81
C GLY A 47 20.91 6.88 -3.87
N ILE A 48 21.41 7.93 -3.21
CA ILE A 48 20.67 8.80 -2.29
C ILE A 48 20.45 10.14 -2.98
N ILE A 49 19.19 10.53 -3.15
CA ILE A 49 18.81 11.79 -3.81
C ILE A 49 18.46 12.83 -2.75
N PRO A 50 19.08 14.03 -2.76
CA PRO A 50 18.69 15.11 -1.86
C PRO A 50 17.24 15.53 -2.06
N ALA A 51 16.48 15.60 -0.96
CA ALA A 51 15.12 16.08 -0.91
C ALA A 51 15.02 17.43 -0.18
N ALA A 52 13.94 18.17 -0.43
CA ALA A 52 13.71 19.46 0.22
C ALA A 52 13.39 19.36 1.73
N GLY A 53 13.05 18.16 2.20
CA GLY A 53 12.63 17.84 3.56
C GLY A 53 12.17 16.40 3.64
N ALA A 54 11.37 16.08 4.66
CA ALA A 54 10.79 14.76 4.81
C ALA A 54 9.92 14.44 3.58
N SER A 55 9.88 13.16 3.21
CA SER A 55 9.15 12.60 2.08
C SER A 55 8.30 11.38 2.46
N PRO A 56 7.44 11.43 3.51
CA PRO A 56 6.70 10.26 4.01
C PRO A 56 5.78 9.62 2.97
N SER A 57 5.22 10.41 2.05
CA SER A 57 4.40 9.92 0.95
C SER A 57 5.02 10.32 -0.40
N LEU A 58 5.05 9.33 -1.29
CA LEU A 58 5.56 9.42 -2.64
C LEU A 58 4.47 9.01 -3.62
N ALA A 59 4.36 9.72 -4.74
CA ALA A 59 3.49 9.32 -5.84
C ALA A 59 4.18 9.57 -7.18
N LEU A 60 4.20 8.55 -8.04
CA LEU A 60 4.57 8.71 -9.43
C LEU A 60 3.34 9.06 -10.25
N ASP A 61 3.51 9.96 -11.20
CA ASP A 61 2.46 10.20 -12.18
C ASP A 61 2.25 8.97 -13.08
N ASN A 62 1.10 8.90 -13.75
CA ASN A 62 0.76 7.75 -14.60
C ASN A 62 1.75 7.54 -15.77
N SER A 63 2.47 8.58 -16.22
CA SER A 63 3.52 8.43 -17.22
C SER A 63 4.86 7.96 -16.66
N LYS A 64 5.00 7.92 -15.32
CA LYS A 64 6.20 7.56 -14.56
C LYS A 64 7.40 8.46 -14.83
N LYS A 65 7.16 9.66 -15.35
CA LYS A 65 8.18 10.66 -15.67
C LYS A 65 8.41 11.63 -14.52
N PHE A 66 7.45 11.76 -13.62
CA PHE A 66 7.48 12.69 -12.51
C PHE A 66 7.15 12.00 -11.20
N LEU A 67 8.08 12.09 -10.24
CA LEU A 67 7.86 11.73 -8.86
C LEU A 67 7.47 12.97 -8.06
N PHE A 68 6.45 12.81 -7.21
CA PHE A 68 6.02 13.82 -6.27
C PHE A 68 6.28 13.32 -4.84
N ALA A 69 6.94 14.16 -4.04
CA ALA A 69 7.25 13.88 -2.64
C ALA A 69 6.61 14.94 -1.74
N SER A 70 5.87 14.49 -0.73
CA SER A 70 5.20 15.36 0.22
C SER A 70 6.11 15.73 1.40
N ASP A 71 6.12 16.99 1.84
CA ASP A 71 6.75 17.41 3.09
C ASP A 71 5.67 18.03 4.02
N PRO A 72 5.13 17.24 4.97
CA PRO A 72 4.08 17.72 5.88
C PRO A 72 4.52 18.91 6.74
N THR A 73 5.80 18.96 7.12
CA THR A 73 6.31 19.95 8.08
C THR A 73 6.46 21.34 7.47
N SER A 74 6.74 21.40 6.17
CA SER A 74 6.80 22.66 5.41
C SER A 74 5.53 22.94 4.60
N GLY A 75 4.64 21.96 4.45
CA GLY A 75 3.43 22.08 3.63
C GLY A 75 3.71 22.10 2.15
N LYS A 76 4.76 21.40 1.69
CA LYS A 76 5.23 21.46 0.31
C LYS A 76 5.12 20.13 -0.39
N LEU A 77 5.00 20.22 -1.71
CA LEU A 77 5.11 19.10 -2.63
C LEU A 77 6.30 19.36 -3.56
N THR A 78 7.28 18.47 -3.56
CA THR A 78 8.46 18.58 -4.45
C THR A 78 8.29 17.66 -5.63
N ARG A 79 8.54 18.17 -6.84
CA ARG A 79 8.50 17.39 -8.09
C ARG A 79 9.92 17.04 -8.53
N TYR A 80 10.14 15.79 -8.91
CA TYR A 80 11.36 15.32 -9.52
C TYR A 80 11.06 14.73 -10.90
N ALA A 81 11.85 15.09 -11.91
CA ALA A 81 11.87 14.40 -13.18
C ALA A 81 12.69 13.11 -13.06
N VAL A 82 12.08 11.98 -13.39
CA VAL A 82 12.73 10.68 -13.50
C VAL A 82 13.57 10.67 -14.78
N GLN A 83 14.88 10.47 -14.63
CA GLN A 83 15.82 10.41 -15.75
C GLN A 83 15.89 9.00 -16.37
N GLU A 84 16.53 8.86 -17.53
CA GLU A 84 16.69 7.57 -18.21
C GLU A 84 17.51 6.55 -17.40
N ASP A 85 18.39 7.02 -16.51
CA ASP A 85 19.18 6.20 -15.59
C ASP A 85 18.51 6.00 -14.23
N TYR A 86 17.22 6.33 -14.11
CA TYR A 86 16.44 6.29 -12.85
C TYR A 86 17.00 7.18 -11.74
N SER A 87 17.86 8.15 -12.08
CA SER A 87 18.15 9.25 -11.16
C SER A 87 16.98 10.24 -11.12
N LEU A 88 16.90 11.03 -10.04
CA LEU A 88 15.87 12.04 -9.86
C LEU A 88 16.47 13.44 -9.98
N LYS A 89 15.90 14.26 -10.88
CA LYS A 89 16.23 15.68 -11.00
C LYS A 89 15.14 16.53 -10.35
N ASN A 90 15.47 17.25 -9.28
CA ASN A 90 14.55 18.18 -8.62
C ASN A 90 14.17 19.33 -9.58
N GLU A 91 12.87 19.53 -9.81
CA GLU A 91 12.34 20.58 -10.68
C GLU A 91 11.67 21.73 -9.91
N GLY A 92 11.63 21.63 -8.59
CA GLY A 92 11.07 22.62 -7.68
C GLY A 92 10.02 22.06 -6.74
N SER A 93 9.56 22.92 -5.84
CA SER A 93 8.51 22.62 -4.88
C SER A 93 7.38 23.64 -4.97
N ALA A 94 6.17 23.20 -4.67
CA ALA A 94 5.01 24.05 -4.50
C ALA A 94 4.41 23.93 -3.12
N GLU A 95 3.71 24.98 -2.73
CA GLU A 95 2.95 25.00 -1.50
C GLU A 95 1.62 24.27 -1.69
N ILE A 96 1.29 23.43 -0.73
CA ILE A 96 -0.06 22.92 -0.56
C ILE A 96 -0.91 24.08 -0.03
N PRO A 97 -2.05 24.39 -0.66
CA PRO A 97 -2.93 25.45 -0.22
C PRO A 97 -3.20 25.37 1.28
N ALA A 98 -3.02 26.51 1.97
CA ALA A 98 -3.27 26.59 3.41
C ALA A 98 -4.68 26.09 3.74
N SER A 99 -4.82 25.33 4.82
CA SER A 99 -6.10 24.80 5.30
C SER A 99 -6.03 24.57 6.80
N CYS A 100 -7.18 24.50 7.46
CA CYS A 100 -7.26 24.28 8.89
C CYS A 100 -6.47 25.33 9.69
N ASN A 101 -6.43 26.57 9.18
CA ASN A 101 -5.63 27.70 9.70
C ASN A 101 -4.11 27.43 9.80
N THR A 102 -3.58 26.54 8.98
CA THR A 102 -2.15 26.19 8.97
C THR A 102 -1.65 25.90 7.55
N THR A 103 -0.33 25.93 7.39
CA THR A 103 0.38 25.37 6.23
C THR A 103 1.22 24.14 6.62
N LYS A 104 1.22 23.76 7.89
CA LYS A 104 1.93 22.58 8.40
C LYS A 104 0.93 21.50 8.76
N PHE A 105 1.23 20.28 8.35
CA PHE A 105 0.35 19.13 8.46
C PHE A 105 1.03 18.03 9.29
N THR A 106 0.23 17.23 9.98
CA THR A 106 0.69 16.03 10.69
C THR A 106 0.88 14.87 9.73
N SER A 107 0.08 14.81 8.67
CA SER A 107 0.19 13.80 7.62
C SER A 107 -0.16 14.41 6.27
N LEU A 108 0.54 13.90 5.24
CA LEU A 108 0.22 14.12 3.84
C LEU A 108 0.22 12.74 3.16
N HIS A 109 -0.87 12.39 2.49
CA HIS A 109 -0.96 11.15 1.72
C HIS A 109 -1.24 11.49 0.26
N LEU A 110 -0.36 11.04 -0.63
CA LEU A 110 -0.46 11.26 -2.07
C LEU A 110 -1.03 10.02 -2.77
N SER A 111 -1.78 10.24 -3.84
CA SER A 111 -2.31 9.17 -4.68
C SER A 111 -2.39 9.66 -6.13
N PRO A 112 -1.77 8.96 -7.09
CA PRO A 112 -1.86 9.34 -8.49
C PRO A 112 -3.21 8.96 -9.08
N ALA A 113 -3.77 9.82 -9.93
CA ALA A 113 -4.92 9.46 -10.74
C ALA A 113 -4.51 8.44 -11.83
N SER A 114 -5.35 7.44 -12.04
CA SER A 114 -5.14 6.36 -13.02
C SER A 114 -5.48 6.76 -14.47
N HIS A 115 -5.95 7.99 -14.71
CA HIS A 115 -6.46 8.43 -16.00
C HIS A 115 -6.01 9.86 -16.35
N ASN A 116 -6.19 10.24 -17.61
CA ASN A 116 -5.85 11.57 -18.09
C ASN A 116 -6.98 12.60 -17.82
N PRO A 117 -6.65 13.87 -17.51
CA PRO A 117 -5.29 14.40 -17.36
C PRO A 117 -4.62 13.87 -16.09
N SER A 118 -3.36 13.40 -16.21
CA SER A 118 -2.63 12.88 -15.05
C SER A 118 -2.49 13.99 -14.00
N GLN A 119 -3.01 13.74 -12.82
CA GLN A 119 -2.91 14.61 -11.65
C GLN A 119 -2.51 13.77 -10.44
N ILE A 120 -1.85 14.43 -9.50
CA ILE A 120 -1.60 13.85 -8.18
C ILE A 120 -2.64 14.43 -7.24
N PHE A 121 -3.39 13.56 -6.58
CA PHE A 121 -4.31 13.93 -5.53
C PHE A 121 -3.64 13.70 -4.19
N GLY A 122 -4.01 14.49 -3.20
CA GLY A 122 -3.51 14.30 -1.85
C GLY A 122 -4.51 14.69 -0.79
N ALA A 123 -4.33 14.12 0.40
CA ALA A 123 -4.99 14.52 1.62
C ALA A 123 -3.97 15.19 2.53
N ALA A 124 -4.31 16.37 3.05
CA ALA A 124 -3.51 17.07 4.04
C ALA A 124 -4.29 17.18 5.35
N SER A 125 -3.73 16.68 6.44
CA SER A 125 -4.42 16.56 7.73
C SER A 125 -3.59 17.14 8.87
N THR A 126 -4.27 17.73 9.85
CA THR A 126 -3.72 18.16 11.15
C THR A 126 -4.04 17.17 12.27
N GLY A 127 -4.67 16.03 11.95
CA GLY A 127 -5.16 15.04 12.89
C GLY A 127 -6.58 15.28 13.39
N VAL A 128 -7.14 16.48 13.17
CA VAL A 128 -8.52 16.83 13.53
C VAL A 128 -9.25 17.63 12.46
N CYS A 129 -8.52 18.16 11.49
CA CYS A 129 -9.06 18.84 10.32
C CYS A 129 -8.24 18.45 9.09
N SER A 130 -8.92 18.23 7.98
CA SER A 130 -8.30 17.76 6.74
C SER A 130 -8.81 18.52 5.52
N THR A 131 -8.03 18.51 4.44
CA THR A 131 -8.44 18.97 3.12
C THR A 131 -7.93 18.01 2.06
N LEU A 132 -8.64 17.92 0.94
CA LEU A 132 -8.12 17.29 -0.27
C LEU A 132 -7.54 18.35 -1.19
N PHE A 133 -6.48 18.00 -1.89
CA PHE A 133 -5.89 18.83 -2.93
C PHE A 133 -5.55 17.98 -4.14
N SER A 134 -5.38 18.64 -5.29
CA SER A 134 -4.80 17.99 -6.47
C SER A 134 -3.85 18.93 -7.18
N THR A 135 -2.82 18.38 -7.83
CA THR A 135 -1.86 19.14 -8.61
C THR A 135 -1.68 18.54 -10.00
N SER A 136 -1.41 19.38 -10.99
CA SER A 136 -1.10 18.94 -12.35
C SER A 136 0.33 18.41 -12.44
N VAL A 137 0.54 17.39 -13.28
CA VAL A 137 1.88 16.90 -13.59
C VAL A 137 2.73 17.96 -14.30
N THR A 138 2.10 18.81 -15.11
CA THR A 138 2.79 19.84 -15.91
C THR A 138 3.08 21.13 -15.17
N GLY A 139 2.41 21.38 -14.03
CA GLY A 139 2.60 22.61 -13.27
C GLY A 139 1.97 22.57 -11.89
N PHE A 140 2.44 23.45 -11.02
CA PHE A 140 2.03 23.56 -9.62
C PHE A 140 0.67 24.24 -9.41
N HIS A 141 -0.27 24.06 -10.33
CA HIS A 141 -1.64 24.50 -10.10
C HIS A 141 -2.29 23.55 -9.11
N THR A 142 -2.62 24.05 -7.93
CA THR A 142 -3.19 23.22 -6.87
C THR A 142 -4.66 23.56 -6.67
N LEU A 143 -5.52 22.59 -6.91
CA LEU A 143 -6.93 22.62 -6.52
C LEU A 143 -7.04 22.22 -5.05
N ARG A 144 -8.10 22.69 -4.37
CA ARG A 144 -8.37 22.35 -2.97
C ARG A 144 -9.87 22.19 -2.78
N SER A 145 -10.27 21.20 -1.99
CA SER A 145 -11.63 21.08 -1.49
C SER A 145 -11.93 22.09 -0.37
N LYS A 146 -13.17 22.13 0.10
CA LYS A 146 -13.48 22.59 1.45
C LYS A 146 -12.75 21.79 2.54
N GLU A 147 -12.76 22.32 3.76
CA GLU A 147 -12.21 21.67 4.94
C GLU A 147 -13.19 20.63 5.51
N PHE A 148 -12.64 19.54 6.02
CA PHE A 148 -13.37 18.46 6.68
C PHE A 148 -12.93 18.38 8.13
N ALA A 149 -13.88 18.27 9.05
CA ALA A 149 -13.58 17.89 10.42
C ALA A 149 -13.26 16.39 10.44
N GLY A 150 -12.05 16.02 10.86
CA GLY A 150 -11.55 14.66 10.77
C GLY A 150 -10.09 14.58 10.30
N ASP A 151 -9.59 13.35 10.22
CA ASP A 151 -8.21 13.01 9.88
C ASP A 151 -8.21 12.09 8.66
N ILE A 152 -8.18 12.68 7.47
CA ILE A 152 -8.13 11.90 6.23
C ILE A 152 -6.73 11.30 6.09
N ARG A 153 -6.62 9.97 6.26
CA ARG A 153 -5.35 9.24 6.28
C ARG A 153 -5.02 8.51 5.00
N SER A 154 -6.03 8.13 4.24
CA SER A 154 -5.85 7.28 3.07
C SER A 154 -6.85 7.60 1.97
N LEU A 155 -6.43 7.35 0.75
CA LEU A 155 -7.17 7.60 -0.48
C LEU A 155 -7.25 6.30 -1.29
N ALA A 156 -8.45 5.93 -1.73
CA ALA A 156 -8.66 4.82 -2.66
C ALA A 156 -9.39 5.31 -3.90
N TRP A 157 -8.96 4.85 -5.07
CA TRP A 157 -9.64 5.12 -6.35
C TRP A 157 -10.55 3.98 -6.73
N SER A 158 -11.69 4.29 -7.32
CA SER A 158 -12.44 3.30 -8.08
C SER A 158 -11.61 2.82 -9.30
N PRO A 159 -11.84 1.60 -9.80
CA PRO A 159 -11.06 1.08 -10.93
C PRO A 159 -11.15 1.92 -12.21
N ASN A 160 -12.27 2.61 -12.42
CA ASN A 160 -12.44 3.54 -13.54
C ASN A 160 -11.77 4.91 -13.33
N GLY A 161 -11.18 5.15 -12.15
CA GLY A 161 -10.52 6.39 -11.77
C GLY A 161 -11.46 7.58 -11.55
N ARG A 162 -12.79 7.43 -11.64
CA ARG A 162 -13.73 8.55 -11.55
C ARG A 162 -14.30 8.78 -10.16
N GLN A 163 -14.01 7.90 -9.21
CA GLN A 163 -14.40 8.09 -7.82
C GLN A 163 -13.16 8.03 -6.93
N LEU A 164 -13.05 9.02 -6.04
CA LEU A 164 -12.01 9.09 -5.03
C LEU A 164 -12.68 8.94 -3.67
N HIS A 165 -12.21 7.97 -2.91
CA HIS A 165 -12.72 7.61 -1.59
C HIS A 165 -11.68 8.03 -0.55
N ALA A 166 -12.04 8.99 0.29
CA ALA A 166 -11.15 9.54 1.31
C ALA A 166 -11.55 9.04 2.70
N LEU A 167 -10.68 8.25 3.32
CA LEU A 167 -10.91 7.60 4.62
C LEU A 167 -10.59 8.56 5.77
N ASP A 168 -11.61 8.91 6.55
CA ASP A 168 -11.49 9.68 7.80
C ASP A 168 -11.18 8.76 8.98
N SER A 169 -9.91 8.72 9.38
CA SER A 169 -9.41 8.03 10.56
C SER A 169 -9.81 8.80 11.82
N ARG A 170 -11.09 8.75 12.19
CA ARG A 170 -11.53 9.36 13.45
C ARG A 170 -10.83 8.71 14.65
N SER A 171 -10.62 9.53 15.68
CA SER A 171 -10.00 9.09 16.93
C SER A 171 -10.75 7.92 17.58
N SER A 172 -10.02 7.07 18.30
CA SER A 172 -10.51 5.91 19.08
C SER A 172 -11.78 6.14 19.93
N SER A 173 -12.06 7.38 20.33
CA SER A 173 -13.26 7.76 21.10
C SER A 173 -14.56 7.81 20.28
N SER A 174 -14.47 7.81 18.95
CA SER A 174 -15.62 7.69 18.04
C SER A 174 -15.72 6.25 17.56
N ALA A 175 -16.86 5.60 17.79
CA ALA A 175 -17.12 4.23 17.32
C ALA A 175 -17.44 4.15 15.82
N MET A 176 -17.15 5.20 15.04
CA MET A 176 -17.54 5.34 13.65
C MET A 176 -16.40 5.91 12.81
N THR A 177 -16.23 5.35 11.63
CA THR A 177 -15.31 5.83 10.58
C THR A 177 -16.15 6.35 9.42
N SER A 178 -15.71 7.45 8.78
CA SER A 178 -16.38 7.99 7.60
C SER A 178 -15.53 7.80 6.35
N ILE A 179 -16.19 7.62 5.21
CA ILE A 179 -15.55 7.65 3.89
C ILE A 179 -16.22 8.75 3.09
N PHE A 180 -15.46 9.76 2.70
CA PHE A 180 -15.95 10.83 1.84
C PHE A 180 -15.77 10.41 0.38
N ASN A 181 -16.89 10.33 -0.36
CA ASN A 181 -16.91 9.80 -1.73
C ASN A 181 -17.04 10.94 -2.74
N PHE A 182 -15.99 11.20 -3.50
CA PHE A 182 -15.94 12.27 -4.50
C PHE A 182 -16.08 11.70 -5.90
N TYR A 183 -16.82 12.40 -6.75
CA TYR A 183 -16.76 12.19 -8.19
C TYR A 183 -15.70 13.11 -8.81
N ILE A 184 -14.76 12.52 -9.53
CA ILE A 184 -13.65 13.22 -10.19
C ILE A 184 -13.96 13.31 -11.68
N ALA A 185 -14.43 14.48 -12.09
CA ALA A 185 -14.66 14.83 -13.49
C ALA A 185 -13.33 15.00 -14.25
N GLU A 186 -13.40 15.10 -15.58
CA GLU A 186 -12.22 15.35 -16.44
C GLU A 186 -11.54 16.69 -16.14
N ASP A 187 -12.33 17.69 -15.75
CA ASP A 187 -11.85 18.95 -15.19
C ASP A 187 -12.21 18.97 -13.69
N PRO A 188 -11.35 18.40 -12.82
CA PRO A 188 -11.67 18.24 -11.42
C PRO A 188 -11.72 19.58 -10.71
N ASN A 189 -12.63 19.71 -9.74
CA ASN A 189 -12.71 20.89 -8.87
C ASN A 189 -12.65 20.54 -7.37
N LEU A 190 -12.66 19.24 -7.01
CA LEU A 190 -12.67 18.73 -5.63
C LEU A 190 -13.85 19.20 -4.75
N GLU A 191 -14.88 19.81 -5.34
CA GLU A 191 -16.10 20.24 -4.65
C GLU A 191 -17.26 19.25 -4.82
N SER A 192 -17.13 18.31 -5.77
CA SER A 192 -18.13 17.27 -6.07
C SER A 192 -18.11 16.10 -5.07
N LEU A 193 -18.33 16.39 -3.79
CA LEU A 193 -18.65 15.38 -2.79
C LEU A 193 -20.03 14.77 -3.11
N ASN A 194 -20.06 13.50 -3.49
CA ASN A 194 -21.29 12.81 -3.87
C ASN A 194 -22.09 12.40 -2.62
N HIS A 195 -21.45 11.66 -1.71
CA HIS A 195 -22.03 11.25 -0.43
C HIS A 195 -20.93 10.90 0.59
N THR A 196 -21.33 10.58 1.82
CA THR A 196 -20.42 10.13 2.88
C THR A 196 -20.94 8.83 3.45
N ASP A 197 -20.14 7.77 3.36
CA ASP A 197 -20.45 6.51 4.04
C ASP A 197 -20.01 6.59 5.49
N THR A 198 -20.78 5.96 6.38
CA THR A 198 -20.43 5.84 7.79
C THR A 198 -20.41 4.38 8.18
N LEU A 199 -19.25 3.92 8.63
CA LEU A 199 -19.01 2.54 9.05
C LEU A 199 -19.10 2.46 10.58
N ALA A 200 -20.12 1.79 11.07
CA ALA A 200 -20.29 1.55 12.51
C ALA A 200 -19.26 0.53 13.01
N ASN A 201 -18.78 0.73 14.25
CA ASN A 201 -17.82 -0.13 14.93
C ASN A 201 -16.49 -0.28 14.18
N VAL A 202 -16.11 0.71 13.38
CA VAL A 202 -14.77 0.80 12.77
C VAL A 202 -14.12 2.04 13.39
N THR A 203 -13.03 1.82 14.13
CA THR A 203 -12.28 2.85 14.84
C THR A 203 -10.85 2.89 14.32
N ASN A 204 -10.20 4.06 14.37
CA ASN A 204 -8.82 4.27 13.94
C ASN A 204 -8.47 3.56 12.62
N ALA A 205 -9.32 3.71 11.60
CA ALA A 205 -9.08 3.12 10.29
C ALA A 205 -7.85 3.79 9.66
N GLU A 206 -6.81 3.03 9.35
CA GLU A 206 -5.52 3.59 8.93
C GLU A 206 -5.43 3.71 7.40
N GLN A 207 -5.80 2.64 6.68
CA GLN A 207 -5.67 2.57 5.24
C GLN A 207 -6.91 1.94 4.60
N ILE A 208 -7.28 2.45 3.42
CA ILE A 208 -8.31 1.90 2.54
C ILE A 208 -7.71 1.55 1.18
N ILE A 209 -8.17 0.47 0.56
CA ILE A 209 -7.92 0.18 -0.86
C ILE A 209 -9.17 -0.40 -1.50
N ALA A 210 -9.43 -0.04 -2.76
CA ALA A 210 -10.51 -0.61 -3.55
C ALA A 210 -10.03 -1.85 -4.29
N HIS A 211 -10.85 -2.89 -4.34
CA HIS A 211 -10.57 -4.02 -5.21
C HIS A 211 -10.65 -3.58 -6.69
N PRO A 212 -9.76 -4.07 -7.57
CA PRO A 212 -9.80 -3.71 -9.00
C PRO A 212 -11.08 -4.11 -9.74
N THR A 213 -11.92 -4.99 -9.19
CA THR A 213 -13.26 -5.28 -9.73
C THR A 213 -14.26 -4.15 -9.46
N GLY A 214 -14.00 -3.29 -8.48
CA GLY A 214 -14.88 -2.19 -8.08
C GLY A 214 -16.04 -2.62 -7.18
N ASN A 215 -16.04 -3.86 -6.70
CA ASN A 215 -17.14 -4.40 -5.90
C ASN A 215 -16.92 -4.26 -4.38
N MET A 216 -15.69 -4.00 -3.93
CA MET A 216 -15.35 -4.01 -2.50
C MET A 216 -14.24 -3.02 -2.16
N PHE A 217 -14.30 -2.49 -0.94
CA PHE A 217 -13.17 -1.92 -0.23
C PHE A 217 -12.64 -2.87 0.83
N TYR A 218 -11.37 -2.68 1.13
CA TYR A 218 -10.69 -3.26 2.26
C TYR A 218 -10.14 -2.14 3.11
N ILE A 219 -10.36 -2.25 4.42
CA ILE A 219 -9.94 -1.27 5.41
C ILE A 219 -9.18 -2.01 6.49
N VAL A 220 -8.03 -1.51 6.88
CA VAL A 220 -7.32 -1.98 8.06
C VAL A 220 -7.49 -1.00 9.22
N THR A 221 -7.74 -1.54 10.41
CA THR A 221 -7.82 -0.76 11.65
C THR A 221 -6.49 -0.81 12.39
N LYS A 222 -6.01 0.37 12.81
CA LYS A 222 -4.72 0.50 13.49
C LYS A 222 -4.71 -0.21 14.84
N ASP A 223 -5.77 -0.05 15.61
CA ASP A 223 -5.85 -0.45 17.02
C ASP A 223 -6.40 -1.86 17.22
N THR A 224 -7.43 -2.25 16.46
CA THR A 224 -8.02 -3.59 16.59
C THR A 224 -7.31 -4.66 15.76
N ASN A 225 -6.40 -4.26 14.86
CA ASN A 225 -5.66 -5.16 13.97
C ASN A 225 -6.62 -6.09 13.20
N GLU A 226 -7.66 -5.49 12.62
CA GLU A 226 -8.66 -6.18 11.81
C GLU A 226 -8.59 -5.69 10.36
N LEU A 227 -8.82 -6.61 9.43
CA LEU A 227 -9.26 -6.31 8.08
C LEU A 227 -10.79 -6.27 8.07
N VAL A 228 -11.35 -5.15 7.66
CA VAL A 228 -12.77 -4.95 7.46
C VAL A 228 -13.04 -4.88 5.96
N THR A 229 -13.99 -5.67 5.48
CA THR A 229 -14.41 -5.64 4.08
C THR A 229 -15.73 -4.90 3.94
N VAL A 230 -15.81 -3.96 3.00
CA VAL A 230 -17.01 -3.16 2.75
C VAL A 230 -17.44 -3.37 1.31
N PRO A 231 -18.64 -3.88 1.03
CA PRO A 231 -19.13 -3.97 -0.34
C PRO A 231 -19.38 -2.57 -0.89
N LEU A 232 -18.93 -2.33 -2.12
CA LEU A 232 -19.31 -1.16 -2.91
C LEU A 232 -20.69 -1.45 -3.51
N VAL A 233 -21.72 -0.81 -2.98
CA VAL A 233 -23.05 -0.81 -3.61
C VAL A 233 -23.11 0.38 -4.55
N ASP A 234 -23.52 0.16 -5.80
CA ASP A 234 -23.76 1.25 -6.74
C ASP A 234 -24.71 2.27 -6.10
N ALA A 235 -24.26 3.53 -6.03
CA ALA A 235 -24.98 4.66 -5.43
C ALA A 235 -26.38 4.93 -6.02
N ALA A 236 -26.79 4.19 -7.05
CA ALA A 236 -28.14 4.22 -7.60
C ALA A 236 -29.17 3.47 -6.73
N ALA A 237 -28.72 2.61 -5.81
CA ALA A 237 -29.59 2.01 -4.81
C ALA A 237 -29.50 2.84 -3.53
N ASP A 238 -30.48 3.72 -3.30
CA ASP A 238 -30.79 4.46 -2.06
C ASP A 238 -31.07 3.55 -0.84
N ASN A 239 -30.42 2.39 -0.76
CA ASN A 239 -30.60 1.44 0.31
C ASN A 239 -29.69 1.83 1.47
N ALA A 240 -30.25 2.63 2.38
CA ALA A 240 -29.74 2.87 3.73
C ALA A 240 -29.37 1.58 4.51
N ASP A 241 -29.76 0.40 4.00
CA ASP A 241 -29.42 -0.91 4.55
C ASP A 241 -27.98 -1.37 4.29
N ALA A 242 -27.25 -0.79 3.32
CA ALA A 242 -25.83 -1.13 3.13
C ALA A 242 -24.95 -0.65 4.31
N ALA A 243 -25.35 0.46 4.96
CA ALA A 243 -24.69 1.00 6.15
C ALA A 243 -24.98 0.22 7.44
N THR A 244 -25.98 -0.68 7.44
CA THR A 244 -26.37 -1.51 8.59
C THR A 244 -26.02 -2.98 8.43
N ALA A 245 -25.65 -3.41 7.21
CA ALA A 245 -25.17 -4.77 6.97
C ALA A 245 -23.91 -5.05 7.81
N ALA A 246 -23.89 -6.21 8.48
CA ALA A 246 -22.73 -6.63 9.25
C ALA A 246 -21.52 -6.79 8.32
N LEU A 247 -20.54 -5.89 8.47
CA LEU A 247 -19.29 -5.93 7.72
C LEU A 247 -18.51 -7.20 8.09
N ALA A 248 -17.97 -7.91 7.10
CA ALA A 248 -17.09 -9.05 7.37
C ALA A 248 -15.73 -8.55 7.89
N ARG A 249 -15.21 -9.29 8.88
CA ARG A 249 -14.01 -8.92 9.65
C ARG A 249 -13.08 -10.12 9.75
N TYR A 250 -11.79 -9.85 9.60
CA TYR A 250 -10.76 -10.86 9.63
C TYR A 250 -9.64 -10.40 10.58
N LYS A 251 -9.26 -11.28 11.50
CA LYS A 251 -8.14 -11.01 12.41
C LYS A 251 -6.83 -11.03 11.64
N LEU A 252 -6.06 -9.96 11.74
CA LEU A 252 -4.75 -9.88 11.10
C LEU A 252 -3.72 -10.70 11.87
N LEU A 253 -3.85 -10.74 13.20
CA LEU A 253 -2.92 -11.41 14.10
C LEU A 253 -3.46 -12.78 14.56
N PRO A 254 -2.57 -13.76 14.83
CA PRO A 254 -2.94 -14.98 15.53
C PRO A 254 -3.51 -14.69 16.92
N SER A 255 -4.43 -15.52 17.40
CA SER A 255 -5.00 -15.37 18.75
C SER A 255 -4.00 -15.62 19.88
N SER A 256 -2.84 -16.22 19.58
CA SER A 256 -1.74 -16.41 20.53
C SER A 256 -0.92 -15.14 20.78
N ILE A 257 -1.09 -14.11 19.94
CA ILE A 257 -0.38 -12.83 20.05
C ILE A 257 -1.32 -11.80 20.67
N ASP A 258 -0.81 -11.03 21.63
CA ASP A 258 -1.52 -9.89 22.19
C ASP A 258 -1.60 -8.76 21.16
N ALA A 259 -2.77 -8.61 20.55
CA ALA A 259 -3.02 -7.59 19.53
C ALA A 259 -2.85 -6.15 20.06
N SER A 260 -2.94 -5.91 21.37
CA SER A 260 -2.79 -4.58 21.94
C SER A 260 -1.35 -4.04 21.85
N LEU A 261 -0.38 -4.92 21.61
CA LEU A 261 1.03 -4.56 21.40
C LEU A 261 1.36 -4.20 19.95
N TYR A 262 0.40 -4.39 19.04
CA TYR A 262 0.59 -4.23 17.61
C TYR A 262 -0.30 -3.11 17.07
N THR A 263 0.23 -2.45 16.04
CA THR A 263 -0.54 -1.52 15.21
C THR A 263 -0.46 -1.94 13.77
N THR A 264 -1.59 -1.96 13.07
CA THR A 264 -1.61 -2.21 11.62
C THR A 264 -1.45 -0.89 10.88
N SER A 265 -0.43 -0.83 10.02
CA SER A 265 0.03 0.40 9.37
C SER A 265 -0.22 0.42 7.87
N SER A 266 -0.30 -0.76 7.23
CA SER A 266 -0.38 -0.82 5.78
C SER A 266 -1.16 -2.01 5.22
N LEU A 267 -1.72 -1.80 4.03
CA LEU A 267 -2.58 -2.69 3.28
C LEU A 267 -2.31 -2.51 1.77
N THR A 268 -2.23 -3.59 1.01
CA THR A 268 -2.16 -3.53 -0.46
C THR A 268 -2.71 -4.78 -1.13
N ILE A 269 -2.98 -4.70 -2.44
CA ILE A 269 -3.37 -5.83 -3.30
C ILE A 269 -2.24 -6.07 -4.30
N SER A 270 -1.88 -7.34 -4.53
CA SER A 270 -0.87 -7.69 -5.54
C SER A 270 -1.37 -7.43 -6.96
N SER A 271 -0.46 -7.31 -7.94
CA SER A 271 -0.83 -7.02 -9.33
C SER A 271 -1.69 -8.12 -10.00
N SER A 272 -1.73 -9.33 -9.43
CA SER A 272 -2.61 -10.41 -9.86
C SER A 272 -4.07 -10.22 -9.41
N ASN A 273 -4.34 -9.26 -8.54
CA ASN A 273 -5.62 -9.00 -7.88
C ASN A 273 -6.13 -10.20 -7.06
N SER A 274 -5.29 -11.19 -6.81
CA SER A 274 -5.68 -12.45 -6.15
C SER A 274 -5.22 -12.52 -4.71
N PHE A 275 -4.37 -11.58 -4.26
CA PHE A 275 -3.86 -11.55 -2.91
C PHE A 275 -3.88 -10.15 -2.30
N LEU A 276 -4.27 -10.09 -1.04
CA LEU A 276 -4.27 -8.89 -0.21
C LEU A 276 -3.27 -9.06 0.92
N TRP A 277 -2.41 -8.07 1.09
CA TRP A 277 -1.31 -8.07 2.04
C TRP A 277 -1.53 -7.00 3.09
N THR A 278 -1.28 -7.33 4.35
CA THR A 278 -1.34 -6.37 5.47
C THR A 278 -0.07 -6.43 6.29
N LEU A 279 0.29 -5.31 6.89
CA LEU A 279 1.46 -5.18 7.77
C LEU A 279 1.04 -4.68 9.16
N SER A 280 1.33 -5.49 10.18
CA SER A 280 1.15 -5.15 11.60
C SER A 280 2.50 -5.12 12.30
N GLN A 281 2.75 -4.11 13.13
CA GLN A 281 4.03 -3.88 13.80
C GLN A 281 3.85 -3.62 15.29
N SER A 282 4.74 -4.22 16.08
CA SER A 282 4.96 -3.92 17.50
C SER A 282 6.34 -3.27 17.67
N GLY A 283 6.74 -3.00 18.90
CA GLY A 283 8.08 -2.46 19.16
C GLY A 283 9.25 -3.37 18.76
N ASP A 284 9.01 -4.69 18.69
CA ASP A 284 10.10 -5.68 18.54
C ASP A 284 9.89 -6.64 17.35
N GLN A 285 8.72 -6.58 16.71
CA GLN A 285 8.32 -7.55 15.69
C GLN A 285 7.34 -6.92 14.70
N ALA A 286 7.53 -7.25 13.42
CA ALA A 286 6.59 -6.97 12.35
C ALA A 286 6.03 -8.28 11.80
N ILE A 287 4.76 -8.26 11.39
CA ILE A 287 3.99 -9.41 10.91
C ILE A 287 3.29 -9.01 9.63
N ILE A 288 3.51 -9.79 8.58
CA ILE A 288 2.73 -9.73 7.35
C ILE A 288 1.70 -10.84 7.35
N THR A 289 0.48 -10.48 6.99
CA THR A 289 -0.63 -11.40 6.77
C THR A 289 -1.12 -11.26 5.35
N VAL A 290 -1.32 -12.39 4.68
CA VAL A 290 -1.80 -12.45 3.30
C VAL A 290 -3.13 -13.16 3.23
N PHE A 291 -4.07 -12.60 2.49
CA PHE A 291 -5.38 -13.15 2.22
C PHE A 291 -5.50 -13.51 0.75
N SER A 292 -6.17 -14.63 0.45
CA SER A 292 -6.60 -14.94 -0.90
C SER A 292 -7.90 -14.20 -1.19
N LEU A 293 -7.99 -13.65 -2.39
CA LEU A 293 -9.17 -12.97 -2.89
C LEU A 293 -9.77 -13.79 -4.02
N ASP A 294 -11.09 -13.77 -4.12
CA ASP A 294 -11.78 -14.17 -5.33
C ASP A 294 -11.50 -13.11 -6.41
N PRO A 295 -10.82 -13.47 -7.52
CA PRO A 295 -10.44 -12.50 -8.53
C PRO A 295 -11.64 -11.89 -9.28
N ALA A 296 -12.81 -12.54 -9.27
CA ALA A 296 -14.01 -12.07 -9.94
C ALA A 296 -14.83 -11.13 -9.03
N THR A 297 -14.93 -11.45 -7.74
CA THR A 297 -15.78 -10.69 -6.81
C THR A 297 -15.00 -9.71 -5.94
N GLY A 298 -13.74 -10.03 -5.61
CA GLY A 298 -12.95 -9.39 -4.56
C GLY A 298 -13.23 -9.94 -3.16
N ALA A 299 -14.10 -10.94 -3.00
CA ALA A 299 -14.36 -11.48 -1.67
C ALA A 299 -13.09 -12.13 -1.07
N VAL A 300 -12.85 -11.92 0.22
CA VAL A 300 -11.78 -12.63 0.94
C VAL A 300 -12.19 -14.10 1.11
N ILE A 301 -11.40 -15.00 0.54
CA ILE A 301 -11.65 -16.45 0.62
C ILE A 301 -11.08 -17.00 1.93
N SER A 302 -9.80 -16.76 2.20
CA SER A 302 -9.11 -17.23 3.41
C SER A 302 -7.84 -16.43 3.71
N SER A 303 -7.37 -16.50 4.96
CA SER A 303 -5.98 -16.13 5.28
C SER A 303 -5.04 -17.22 4.78
N VAL A 304 -4.12 -16.86 3.91
CA VAL A 304 -3.26 -17.77 3.16
C VAL A 304 -1.95 -18.03 3.87
N VAL A 305 -1.28 -16.97 4.32
CA VAL A 305 0.04 -17.09 4.94
C VAL A 305 0.29 -15.93 5.91
N ARG A 306 1.07 -16.21 6.95
CA ARG A 306 1.64 -15.20 7.85
C ARG A 306 3.12 -15.43 8.02
N ALA A 307 3.89 -14.35 8.03
CA ALA A 307 5.31 -14.37 8.35
C ALA A 307 5.63 -13.17 9.22
N ALA A 308 6.59 -13.34 10.11
CA ALA A 308 7.10 -12.27 10.95
C ALA A 308 8.59 -12.06 10.75
N TRP A 309 9.11 -10.95 11.23
CA TRP A 309 10.54 -10.80 11.45
C TRP A 309 10.78 -10.01 12.72
N GLN A 310 11.88 -10.34 13.38
CA GLN A 310 12.36 -9.63 14.56
C GLN A 310 13.26 -8.47 14.15
N GLY A 311 13.18 -7.39 14.91
CA GLY A 311 14.16 -6.32 14.86
C GLY A 311 13.80 -5.22 15.83
N LEU A 312 14.72 -4.28 16.04
CA LEU A 312 14.48 -3.06 16.83
C LEU A 312 13.52 -2.15 16.06
N GLY A 313 12.28 -2.61 15.94
CA GLY A 313 11.21 -2.04 15.12
C GLY A 313 10.33 -1.09 15.92
N GLY A 314 10.89 -0.41 16.93
CA GLY A 314 10.16 0.43 17.87
C GLY A 314 9.04 1.19 17.18
N ILE A 315 7.78 1.11 17.64
CA ILE A 315 6.54 1.61 16.99
C ILE A 315 6.78 2.60 15.82
N GLY A 316 7.11 2.06 14.64
CA GLY A 316 7.46 2.84 13.46
C GLY A 316 6.48 2.60 12.31
N TRP A 317 6.58 3.43 11.27
CA TRP A 317 5.71 3.36 10.10
C TRP A 317 6.27 2.36 9.10
N GLY A 318 5.61 1.22 8.95
CA GLY A 318 5.83 0.30 7.84
C GLY A 318 4.86 0.58 6.70
N GLN A 319 5.32 0.42 5.46
CA GLN A 319 4.50 0.59 4.26
C GLN A 319 4.71 -0.57 3.29
N LEU A 320 3.62 -0.96 2.62
CA LEU A 320 3.61 -1.95 1.56
C LEU A 320 3.46 -1.27 0.21
N SER A 321 4.25 -1.68 -0.77
CA SER A 321 4.16 -1.18 -2.15
C SER A 321 4.12 -2.36 -3.13
N PRO A 322 2.97 -2.65 -3.75
CA PRO A 322 2.83 -3.81 -4.62
C PRO A 322 3.62 -3.58 -5.93
N ALA A 323 4.33 -4.61 -6.37
CA ALA A 323 4.98 -4.58 -7.67
C ALA A 323 3.93 -4.35 -8.79
N PRO A 324 4.14 -3.41 -9.73
CA PRO A 324 3.18 -3.13 -10.79
C PRO A 324 3.25 -4.13 -11.95
N PHE A 325 4.29 -4.94 -12.03
CA PHE A 325 4.50 -5.87 -13.13
C PHE A 325 3.56 -7.09 -13.04
N LYS A 326 3.07 -7.53 -14.20
CA LYS A 326 2.04 -8.58 -14.30
C LYS A 326 2.62 -9.95 -13.93
N GLY A 327 1.81 -10.74 -13.22
CA GLY A 327 2.10 -12.14 -12.95
C GLY A 327 3.07 -12.38 -11.78
N SER A 328 3.44 -11.32 -11.05
CA SER A 328 4.20 -11.43 -9.82
C SER A 328 3.34 -11.06 -8.62
N ASP A 329 3.28 -11.93 -7.61
CA ASP A 329 2.76 -11.56 -6.30
C ASP A 329 3.89 -11.05 -5.40
N VAL A 330 4.64 -10.06 -5.91
CA VAL A 330 5.75 -9.42 -5.21
C VAL A 330 5.30 -8.09 -4.61
N ILE A 331 5.74 -7.82 -3.39
CA ILE A 331 5.53 -6.57 -2.67
C ILE A 331 6.87 -6.08 -2.13
N ALA A 332 7.08 -4.76 -2.15
CA ALA A 332 8.13 -4.13 -1.37
C ALA A 332 7.56 -3.74 0.00
N VAL A 333 8.39 -3.90 1.04
CA VAL A 333 8.10 -3.53 2.43
C VAL A 333 9.17 -2.54 2.85
N SER A 334 8.79 -1.29 3.13
CA SER A 334 9.65 -0.35 3.86
C SER A 334 9.27 -0.41 5.33
N ASN A 335 10.25 -0.56 6.22
CA ASN A 335 10.01 -0.75 7.65
C ASN A 335 10.94 0.15 8.48
N SER A 336 10.31 1.00 9.28
CA SER A 336 10.93 1.93 10.21
C SER A 336 10.71 1.48 11.66
N PRO A 337 11.62 1.82 12.59
CA PRO A 337 12.85 2.61 12.46
C PRO A 337 14.07 1.78 12.05
N MET A 338 13.89 0.51 11.67
CA MET A 338 15.00 -0.35 11.25
C MET A 338 15.68 0.10 9.95
N GLY A 339 15.07 1.03 9.21
CA GLY A 339 15.43 1.40 7.85
C GLY A 339 15.61 0.23 6.89
N MET A 340 14.79 -0.80 7.04
CA MET A 340 14.84 -1.98 6.18
C MET A 340 13.90 -1.82 4.99
N VAL A 341 14.39 -2.12 3.79
CA VAL A 341 13.54 -2.41 2.63
C VAL A 341 13.69 -3.87 2.24
N ALA A 342 12.59 -4.60 2.21
CA ALA A 342 12.55 -6.00 1.82
C ALA A 342 11.55 -6.25 0.70
N PHE A 343 11.82 -7.24 -0.15
CA PHE A 343 10.93 -7.64 -1.23
C PHE A 343 10.43 -9.04 -0.91
N LEU A 344 9.12 -9.21 -0.86
CA LEU A 344 8.47 -10.44 -0.47
C LEU A 344 7.54 -10.89 -1.58
N GLY A 345 7.32 -12.19 -1.70
CA GLY A 345 6.27 -12.69 -2.56
C GLY A 345 5.80 -14.08 -2.17
N LEU A 346 4.95 -14.67 -3.01
CA LEU A 346 4.38 -16.00 -2.77
C LEU A 346 5.00 -17.05 -3.68
N ASP A 347 5.44 -18.15 -3.07
CA ASP A 347 5.81 -19.37 -3.76
C ASP A 347 4.60 -20.31 -3.74
N GLN A 348 4.05 -20.64 -4.91
CA GLN A 348 2.96 -21.62 -5.04
C GLN A 348 3.53 -23.05 -4.98
N GLY A 349 4.22 -23.38 -3.90
CA GLY A 349 4.79 -24.71 -3.68
C GLY A 349 3.71 -25.75 -3.37
N THR A 350 3.88 -26.99 -3.84
CA THR A 350 3.05 -28.12 -3.42
C THR A 350 3.44 -28.58 -2.02
N VAL A 351 2.57 -28.40 -1.01
CA VAL A 351 2.74 -28.97 0.32
C VAL A 351 2.14 -30.38 0.35
N PRO A 352 2.87 -31.42 0.80
CA PRO A 352 2.31 -32.76 0.93
C PRO A 352 1.12 -32.79 1.89
N ALA A 353 0.07 -33.51 1.50
CA ALA A 353 -1.13 -33.70 2.32
C ALA A 353 -0.78 -34.28 3.70
N GLY A 354 -1.29 -33.66 4.77
CA GLY A 354 -1.15 -34.17 6.15
C GLY A 354 0.08 -33.66 6.91
N ALA A 355 0.85 -32.72 6.36
CA ALA A 355 1.88 -32.01 7.12
C ALA A 355 1.23 -30.99 8.07
N GLN A 356 1.06 -31.36 9.34
CA GLN A 356 1.03 -30.38 10.43
C GLN A 356 2.48 -30.09 10.81
N GLY A 357 2.91 -28.84 10.66
CA GLY A 357 4.25 -28.42 11.06
C GLY A 357 4.64 -27.09 10.42
N THR A 358 5.52 -26.37 11.11
CA THR A 358 6.24 -25.21 10.59
C THR A 358 6.91 -25.58 9.28
N VAL A 359 6.63 -24.79 8.25
CA VAL A 359 7.20 -24.99 6.94
C VAL A 359 8.55 -24.29 6.96
N GLN A 360 9.63 -25.06 7.14
CA GLN A 360 10.99 -24.55 7.14
C GLN A 360 11.22 -23.53 6.00
N VAL A 361 11.40 -22.27 6.37
CA VAL A 361 11.88 -21.21 5.49
C VAL A 361 13.35 -21.50 5.19
N GLU A 362 13.80 -21.31 3.94
CA GLU A 362 15.21 -21.52 3.58
C GLU A 362 16.10 -20.62 4.44
N ALA A 363 17.26 -21.14 4.88
CA ALA A 363 18.09 -20.59 5.97
C ALA A 363 18.66 -19.17 5.76
N ASP A 364 18.45 -18.55 4.59
CA ASP A 364 18.82 -17.17 4.28
C ASP A 364 17.64 -16.19 4.43
N ASP A 365 16.46 -16.68 4.78
CA ASP A 365 15.27 -15.86 4.95
C ASP A 365 15.21 -15.28 6.36
N PHE A 366 15.13 -13.95 6.47
CA PHE A 366 14.98 -13.24 7.74
C PHE A 366 13.58 -13.40 8.34
N LEU A 367 12.69 -14.05 7.59
CA LEU A 367 11.33 -14.35 7.97
C LEU A 367 11.28 -15.53 8.95
N ILE A 368 10.46 -15.36 9.96
CA ILE A 368 10.12 -16.32 10.99
C ILE A 368 8.66 -16.69 10.76
N ASP A 369 8.39 -17.99 10.63
CA ASP A 369 7.02 -18.50 10.53
C ASP A 369 6.19 -18.08 11.74
N VAL A 370 4.94 -17.70 11.47
CA VAL A 370 3.93 -17.48 12.51
C VAL A 370 2.86 -18.54 12.38
N GLU A 371 2.55 -19.22 13.49
CA GLU A 371 1.59 -20.32 13.54
C GLU A 371 0.25 -19.95 12.85
N MET A 372 -0.18 -20.79 11.91
CA MET A 372 -1.43 -20.61 11.17
C MET A 372 -2.58 -21.32 11.86
N LEU A 373 -3.71 -20.63 12.05
CA LEU A 373 -4.95 -21.22 12.56
C LEU A 373 -5.75 -21.82 11.39
N ASN A 374 -5.98 -23.13 11.44
CA ASN A 374 -6.97 -23.88 10.64
C ASN A 374 -6.87 -23.76 9.10
N VAL A 375 -5.92 -24.48 8.49
CA VAL A 375 -6.13 -24.99 7.14
C VAL A 375 -7.05 -26.21 7.26
N GLN A 376 -8.36 -26.01 7.15
CA GLN A 376 -9.28 -27.13 6.96
C GLN A 376 -9.18 -27.63 5.52
N SER A 377 -8.80 -28.90 5.38
CA SER A 377 -8.98 -29.81 4.25
C SER A 377 -7.77 -30.15 3.37
N GLU A 378 -7.83 -31.42 2.97
CA GLU A 378 -7.04 -32.26 2.08
C GLU A 378 -6.11 -31.55 1.06
N ALA A 379 -4.83 -31.94 1.09
CA ALA A 379 -3.88 -31.92 -0.04
C ALA A 379 -3.91 -30.69 -0.98
N ALA A 380 -4.12 -29.48 -0.46
CA ALA A 380 -3.98 -28.26 -1.25
C ALA A 380 -2.58 -27.66 -1.02
N ALA A 381 -1.90 -27.34 -2.12
CA ALA A 381 -0.68 -26.54 -2.11
C ALA A 381 -0.92 -25.23 -1.34
N ALA A 382 -0.43 -25.12 -0.10
CA ALA A 382 -0.52 -23.89 0.66
C ALA A 382 0.57 -22.92 0.15
N PRO A 383 0.20 -21.71 -0.32
CA PRO A 383 1.17 -20.70 -0.72
C PRO A 383 2.12 -20.39 0.43
N LYS A 384 3.42 -20.28 0.13
CA LYS A 384 4.45 -19.95 1.10
C LYS A 384 4.94 -18.53 0.85
N LEU A 385 5.16 -17.77 1.91
CA LEU A 385 5.79 -16.47 1.80
C LEU A 385 7.29 -16.68 1.58
N LYS A 386 7.87 -15.86 0.71
CA LYS A 386 9.28 -15.95 0.32
C LYS A 386 9.90 -14.56 0.31
N SER A 387 11.07 -14.43 0.92
CA SER A 387 11.91 -13.26 0.73
C SER A 387 12.68 -13.34 -0.60
N PHE A 388 12.67 -12.24 -1.35
CA PHE A 388 13.48 -12.00 -2.54
C PHE A 388 14.70 -11.12 -2.22
N GLY A 389 14.97 -10.90 -0.93
CA GLY A 389 16.09 -10.10 -0.44
C GLY A 389 15.63 -8.95 0.46
N ARG A 390 16.62 -8.36 1.13
CA ARG A 390 16.47 -7.10 1.87
C ARG A 390 17.73 -6.26 1.77
N ILE A 391 17.56 -4.97 1.97
CA ILE A 391 18.64 -4.00 2.18
C ILE A 391 18.38 -3.21 3.45
N ASP A 392 19.44 -2.93 4.19
CA ASP A 392 19.44 -2.05 5.36
C ASP A 392 19.94 -0.67 4.90
N LEU A 393 19.09 0.34 5.01
CA LEU A 393 19.37 1.73 4.64
C LEU A 393 19.84 2.56 5.83
N GLY A 394 20.13 1.93 6.97
CA GLY A 394 20.48 2.58 8.24
C GLY A 394 19.28 2.68 9.19
N LEU A 395 19.43 3.35 10.34
CA LEU A 395 18.32 3.59 11.29
C LEU A 395 17.39 4.72 10.83
N ASP A 396 17.05 4.71 9.55
CA ASP A 396 16.27 5.75 8.90
C ASP A 396 14.77 5.46 9.08
N ASP A 397 14.02 6.52 9.37
CA ASP A 397 12.56 6.46 9.47
C ASP A 397 11.95 6.50 8.06
N LEU A 398 12.05 5.40 7.32
CA LEU A 398 11.45 5.19 6.00
C LEU A 398 9.95 5.52 5.95
N GLY A 399 9.54 6.11 4.83
CA GLY A 399 8.16 6.34 4.45
C GLY A 399 7.73 5.38 3.34
N GLN A 400 6.85 5.87 2.47
CA GLN A 400 6.30 5.12 1.35
C GLN A 400 7.35 4.80 0.28
N GLY A 401 7.28 3.59 -0.26
CA GLY A 401 7.98 3.18 -1.48
C GLY A 401 7.08 3.25 -2.72
N VAL A 402 7.63 3.63 -3.88
CA VAL A 402 6.90 3.65 -5.15
C VAL A 402 7.73 3.09 -6.31
N TRP A 403 7.12 2.20 -7.09
CA TRP A 403 7.74 1.50 -8.22
C TRP A 403 7.71 2.32 -9.51
N VAL A 404 8.80 2.30 -10.27
CA VAL A 404 8.98 3.11 -11.49
C VAL A 404 8.74 2.33 -12.78
N ASP A 405 8.78 1.00 -12.75
CA ASP A 405 8.72 0.14 -13.94
C ASP A 405 7.32 -0.02 -14.52
#